data_AF-A0A3S7DCK9-F1
#
_entry.id   AF-A0A3S7DCK9-F1
#
_cell.length_a   1.000
_cell.length_b   1.000
_cell.length_c   1.000
_cell.angle_alpha   90.00
_cell.angle_beta   90.00
_cell.angle_gamma   90.00
#
_symmetry.space_group_name_H-M   'P 1'
#
loop_
_entity.id
_entity.type
_entity.pdbx_description
1 polymer ?
#
loop_
_entity_poly.entity_id
_entity_poly.type
_entity_poly.pdbx_seq_one_letter_code
_entity_poly.pdbx_strand_id
1 'polypeptide(L)'
;MTTEIHTNIDTVREHILVLKNDGAVMADIARESGVSASRLSQFLSGTYRGNSQIVADALAAWLDNCNTERNSLPVMPEFVETPTVKNIWGAFQYAQLTQSIAVVYGNPGLSKTTARDRFVASRPNVWTFTVSRSSVKVAGCLYAIAQAIGVKEPQVYRPDFLYRQVRDELKGKKGLIIVDEADRLGYETLEELRILQEESQVGLVLIGNHRVYKRLTGNQSRDVDFARLFSRIAKRVVIETATQADIDAIADACGLDKDARQVINWIARQPGALRMVFYSLQLASTKALAMSEALTTSHIIAAIKDLGCEYKG
;
A
#
# COMPACT_ATOMS: atom_id res chain seq x y z
N MET A 1 -31.77 3.93 -35.66
CA MET A 1 -30.58 4.49 -36.33
C MET A 1 -29.38 4.08 -35.50
N THR A 2 -28.68 3.05 -35.96
CA THR A 2 -27.49 2.49 -35.32
C THR A 2 -26.32 3.41 -35.64
N THR A 3 -25.75 4.05 -34.62
CA THR A 3 -24.56 4.90 -34.78
C THR A 3 -23.36 4.00 -35.00
N GLU A 4 -22.88 3.89 -36.24
CA GLU A 4 -21.61 3.22 -36.54
C GLU A 4 -20.48 4.00 -35.86
N ILE A 5 -19.78 3.34 -34.93
CA ILE A 5 -18.55 3.85 -34.33
C ILE A 5 -17.50 3.82 -35.46
N HIS A 6 -17.18 4.98 -36.02
CA HIS A 6 -16.22 5.07 -37.12
C HIS A 6 -14.80 5.01 -36.55
N THR A 7 -14.10 3.90 -36.77
CA THR A 7 -12.69 3.75 -36.37
C THR A 7 -11.82 4.75 -37.11
N ASN A 8 -11.04 5.56 -36.40
CA ASN A 8 -10.17 6.56 -37.03
C ASN A 8 -8.95 5.88 -37.68
N ILE A 9 -8.94 5.83 -39.02
CA ILE A 9 -7.92 5.19 -39.86
C ILE A 9 -6.51 5.72 -39.55
N ASP A 10 -6.35 7.02 -39.35
CA ASP A 10 -5.04 7.64 -39.17
C ASP A 10 -4.44 7.29 -37.82
N THR A 11 -5.27 7.22 -36.77
CA THR A 11 -4.86 6.79 -35.43
C THR A 11 -4.40 5.33 -35.42
N VAL A 12 -5.13 4.44 -36.08
CA VAL A 12 -4.76 3.01 -36.18
C VAL A 12 -3.45 2.86 -36.96
N ARG A 13 -3.28 3.62 -38.04
CA ARG A 13 -2.04 3.61 -38.83
C ARG A 13 -0.84 4.05 -38.00
N GLU A 14 -0.98 5.13 -37.24
CA GLU A 14 0.07 5.65 -36.36
C GLU A 14 0.50 4.63 -35.30
N HIS A 15 -0.46 3.99 -34.61
CA HIS A 15 -0.16 2.96 -33.62
C HIS A 15 0.63 1.77 -34.18
N ILE A 16 0.27 1.27 -35.37
CA ILE A 16 0.99 0.16 -36.00
C ILE A 16 2.39 0.61 -36.46
N LEU A 17 2.57 1.86 -36.89
CA LEU A 17 3.89 2.41 -37.23
C LEU A 17 4.80 2.53 -35.99
N VAL A 18 4.26 2.92 -34.84
CA VAL A 18 4.99 2.92 -33.56
C VAL A 18 5.46 1.51 -33.22
N LEU A 19 4.57 0.51 -33.26
CA LEU A 19 4.94 -0.89 -32.99
C LEU A 19 6.04 -1.40 -33.94
N LYS A 20 5.98 -1.01 -35.21
CA LYS A 20 7.02 -1.33 -36.20
C LYS A 20 8.38 -0.73 -35.81
N ASN A 21 8.39 0.53 -35.36
CA ASN A 21 9.61 1.20 -34.93
C ASN A 21 10.17 0.61 -33.63
N ASP A 22 9.30 0.10 -32.76
CA ASP A 22 9.66 -0.61 -31.52
C ASP A 22 10.11 -2.07 -31.74
N GLY A 23 10.23 -2.50 -33.00
CA GLY A 23 10.79 -3.81 -33.37
C GLY A 23 9.77 -4.93 -33.58
N ALA A 24 8.47 -4.63 -33.66
CA ALA A 24 7.47 -5.64 -33.98
C ALA A 24 7.65 -6.22 -35.39
N VAL A 25 7.46 -7.54 -35.52
CA VAL A 25 7.60 -8.24 -36.80
C VAL A 25 6.29 -8.11 -37.60
N MET A 26 6.35 -7.39 -38.73
CA MET A 26 5.16 -7.10 -39.55
C MET A 26 4.47 -8.35 -40.11
N ALA A 27 5.20 -9.46 -40.27
CA ALA A 27 4.63 -10.72 -40.71
C ALA A 27 3.70 -11.35 -39.65
N ASP A 28 4.04 -11.19 -38.36
CA ASP A 28 3.22 -11.67 -37.26
C ASP A 28 1.95 -10.83 -37.12
N ILE A 29 2.06 -9.50 -37.20
CA ILE A 29 0.89 -8.59 -37.18
C ILE A 29 -0.07 -8.92 -38.34
N ALA A 30 0.43 -9.16 -39.54
CA ALA A 30 -0.38 -9.54 -40.69
C ALA A 30 -1.13 -10.86 -40.47
N ARG A 31 -0.45 -11.87 -39.91
CA ARG A 31 -1.03 -13.18 -39.62
C ARG A 31 -2.13 -13.08 -38.55
N GLU A 32 -1.86 -12.37 -37.46
CA GLU A 32 -2.74 -12.31 -36.29
C GLU A 32 -3.94 -11.37 -36.51
N SER A 33 -3.77 -10.28 -37.25
CA SER A 33 -4.87 -9.38 -37.62
C SER A 33 -5.74 -9.89 -38.78
N GLY A 34 -5.33 -10.98 -39.45
CA GLY A 34 -6.01 -11.51 -40.63
C GLY A 34 -5.86 -10.64 -41.90
N VAL A 35 -5.01 -9.61 -41.86
CA VAL A 35 -4.72 -8.72 -42.99
C VAL A 35 -3.48 -9.23 -43.73
N SER A 36 -3.56 -9.40 -45.05
CA SER A 36 -2.38 -9.86 -45.82
C SER A 36 -1.21 -8.87 -45.74
N ALA A 37 0.03 -9.37 -45.74
CA ALA A 37 1.24 -8.55 -45.60
C ALA A 37 1.33 -7.43 -46.65
N SER A 38 0.88 -7.68 -47.88
CA SER A 38 0.81 -6.68 -48.95
C SER A 38 -0.21 -5.57 -48.62
N ARG A 39 -1.41 -5.93 -48.12
CA ARG A 39 -2.44 -4.95 -47.72
C ARG A 39 -1.98 -4.11 -46.53
N LEU A 40 -1.35 -4.73 -45.54
CA LEU A 40 -0.79 -4.04 -44.39
C LEU A 40 0.29 -3.02 -44.80
N SER A 41 1.23 -3.41 -45.67
CA SER A 41 2.27 -2.51 -46.17
C SER A 41 1.73 -1.33 -46.99
N GLN A 42 0.72 -1.57 -47.83
CA GLN A 42 0.05 -0.52 -48.60
C GLN A 42 -0.78 0.42 -47.72
N PHE A 43 -1.42 -0.12 -46.68
CA PHE A 43 -2.18 0.67 -45.71
C PHE A 43 -1.28 1.61 -44.90
N LEU A 44 -0.11 1.12 -44.45
CA LEU A 44 0.87 1.91 -43.70
C LEU A 44 1.53 3.00 -44.56
N SER A 45 1.75 2.75 -45.84
CA SER A 45 2.31 3.74 -46.77
C SER A 45 1.26 4.71 -47.34
N GLY A 46 -0.02 4.55 -47.00
CA GLY A 46 -1.11 5.38 -47.54
C GLY A 46 -1.44 5.13 -49.01
N THR A 47 -0.89 4.05 -49.61
CA THR A 47 -1.05 3.73 -51.04
C THR A 47 -2.15 2.72 -51.33
N TYR A 48 -2.81 2.19 -50.29
CA TYR A 48 -3.90 1.22 -50.43
C TYR A 48 -5.14 1.86 -51.08
N ARG A 49 -5.50 1.38 -52.28
CA ARG A 49 -6.63 1.90 -53.08
C ARG A 49 -7.96 1.20 -52.80
N GLY A 50 -7.97 0.22 -51.89
CA GLY A 50 -9.17 -0.51 -51.49
C GLY A 50 -9.91 0.19 -50.35
N ASN A 51 -10.83 -0.54 -49.71
CA ASN A 51 -11.54 -0.02 -48.54
C ASN A 51 -10.60 -0.02 -47.32
N SER A 52 -9.98 1.13 -47.06
CA SER A 52 -9.07 1.35 -45.92
C SER A 52 -9.77 1.23 -44.57
N GLN A 53 -11.09 1.42 -44.51
CA GLN A 53 -11.85 1.28 -43.26
C GLN A 53 -11.87 -0.17 -42.78
N ILE A 54 -12.10 -1.13 -43.68
CA ILE A 54 -12.09 -2.57 -43.34
C ILE A 54 -10.73 -3.01 -42.79
N VAL A 55 -9.63 -2.47 -43.33
CA VAL A 55 -8.28 -2.77 -42.85
C VAL A 55 -8.04 -2.12 -41.48
N ALA A 56 -8.50 -0.87 -41.30
CA ALA A 56 -8.40 -0.18 -40.02
C ALA A 56 -9.21 -0.88 -38.92
N ASP A 57 -10.42 -1.35 -39.22
CA ASP A 57 -11.28 -2.04 -38.26
C ASP A 57 -10.68 -3.40 -37.83
N ALA A 58 -10.12 -4.16 -38.78
CA ALA A 58 -9.43 -5.42 -38.47
C ALA A 58 -8.17 -5.21 -37.62
N LEU A 59 -7.40 -4.16 -37.90
CA LEU A 59 -6.21 -3.80 -37.13
C LEU A 59 -6.57 -3.22 -35.76
N ALA A 60 -7.65 -2.45 -35.65
CA ALA A 60 -8.17 -1.94 -34.38
C ALA A 60 -8.66 -3.08 -33.49
N ALA A 61 -9.44 -4.02 -34.04
CA ALA A 61 -9.87 -5.21 -33.29
C ALA A 61 -8.68 -6.06 -32.81
N TRP A 62 -7.63 -6.21 -33.63
CA TRP A 62 -6.40 -6.87 -33.20
C TRP A 62 -5.66 -6.09 -32.11
N LEU A 63 -5.50 -4.77 -32.26
CA LEU A 63 -4.89 -3.91 -31.24
C LEU A 63 -5.67 -3.98 -29.91
N ASP A 64 -7.00 -3.98 -29.98
CA ASP A 64 -7.86 -4.11 -28.81
C ASP A 64 -7.72 -5.49 -28.17
N ASN A 65 -7.59 -6.56 -28.95
CA ASN A 65 -7.32 -7.90 -28.43
C ASN A 65 -5.94 -7.99 -27.76
N CYS A 66 -4.88 -7.47 -28.41
CA CYS A 66 -3.54 -7.42 -27.82
C CYS A 66 -3.47 -6.54 -26.57
N ASN A 67 -4.20 -5.43 -26.54
CA ASN A 67 -4.33 -4.58 -25.36
C ASN A 67 -5.16 -5.25 -24.29
N THR A 68 -6.19 -6.02 -24.63
CA THR A 68 -6.98 -6.81 -23.68
C THR A 68 -6.11 -7.91 -23.06
N GLU A 69 -5.29 -8.59 -23.86
CA GLU A 69 -4.33 -9.59 -23.38
C GLU A 69 -3.22 -8.95 -22.50
N ARG A 70 -2.66 -7.80 -22.89
CA ARG A 70 -1.68 -7.07 -22.06
C ARG A 70 -2.29 -6.45 -20.80
N ASN A 71 -3.51 -5.93 -20.87
CA ASN A 71 -4.25 -5.41 -19.71
C ASN A 71 -4.82 -6.55 -18.84
N SER A 72 -4.85 -7.78 -19.33
CA SER A 72 -5.18 -8.99 -18.55
C SER A 72 -3.99 -9.55 -17.78
N LEU A 73 -2.77 -9.03 -18.01
CA LEU A 73 -1.62 -9.34 -17.16
C LEU A 73 -1.86 -8.69 -15.80
N PRO A 74 -1.98 -9.47 -14.72
CA PRO A 74 -2.34 -8.95 -13.41
C PRO A 74 -1.18 -8.12 -12.86
N VAL A 75 -1.32 -6.81 -12.97
CA VAL A 75 -0.49 -5.88 -12.22
C VAL A 75 -1.03 -5.87 -10.80
N MET A 76 -0.30 -6.50 -9.88
CA MET A 76 -0.63 -6.43 -8.48
C MET A 76 -0.72 -4.95 -8.05
N PRO A 77 -1.86 -4.49 -7.50
CA PRO A 77 -1.97 -3.12 -7.03
C PRO A 77 -0.96 -2.89 -5.89
N GLU A 78 -0.24 -1.78 -5.97
CA GLU A 78 0.78 -1.40 -4.96
C GLU A 78 0.16 -1.21 -3.57
N PHE A 79 -1.16 -0.96 -3.50
CA PHE A 79 -1.90 -0.86 -2.26
C PHE A 79 -3.38 -1.21 -2.47
N VAL A 80 -3.95 -1.92 -1.49
CA VAL A 80 -5.37 -2.21 -1.43
C VAL A 80 -5.95 -1.58 -0.17
N GLU A 81 -6.97 -0.73 -0.34
CA GLU A 81 -7.66 -0.09 0.78
C GLU A 81 -8.67 -1.06 1.41
N THR A 82 -8.19 -1.89 2.32
CA THR A 82 -9.02 -2.88 3.02
C THR A 82 -9.86 -2.26 4.15
N PRO A 83 -10.90 -2.94 4.65
CA PRO A 83 -11.65 -2.50 5.82
C PRO A 83 -10.77 -2.21 7.06
N THR A 84 -9.74 -3.03 7.30
CA THR A 84 -8.77 -2.78 8.38
C THR A 84 -8.01 -1.47 8.17
N VAL A 85 -7.56 -1.17 6.95
CA VAL A 85 -6.92 0.12 6.61
C VAL A 85 -7.87 1.28 6.94
N LYS A 86 -9.13 1.19 6.51
CA LYS A 86 -10.14 2.22 6.77
C LYS A 86 -10.35 2.46 8.27
N ASN A 87 -10.36 1.39 9.07
CA ASN A 87 -10.48 1.50 10.52
C ASN A 87 -9.27 2.20 11.16
N ILE A 88 -8.05 1.85 10.71
CA ILE A 88 -6.81 2.51 11.13
C ILE A 88 -6.87 4.01 10.80
N TRP A 89 -7.21 4.36 9.56
CA TRP A 89 -7.32 5.75 9.14
C TRP A 89 -8.40 6.51 9.90
N GLY A 90 -9.53 5.87 10.22
CA GLY A 90 -10.56 6.44 11.08
C GLY A 90 -10.07 6.70 12.51
N ALA A 91 -9.04 6.01 13.00
CA ALA A 91 -8.40 6.34 14.26
C ALA A 91 -7.43 7.53 14.13
N PHE A 92 -6.66 7.58 13.04
CA PHE A 92 -5.74 8.69 12.77
C PHE A 92 -6.50 10.00 12.59
N GLN A 93 -7.57 10.00 11.79
CA GLN A 93 -8.43 11.17 11.57
C GLN A 93 -9.08 11.62 12.87
N TYR A 94 -9.58 10.68 13.68
CA TYR A 94 -10.17 11.01 14.97
C TYR A 94 -9.15 11.68 15.90
N ALA A 95 -7.94 11.12 16.03
CA ALA A 95 -6.86 11.68 16.85
C ALA A 95 -6.46 13.09 16.39
N GLN A 96 -6.37 13.30 15.07
CA GLN A 96 -6.04 14.60 14.47
C GLN A 96 -7.14 15.64 14.75
N LEU A 97 -8.42 15.27 14.53
CA LEU A 97 -9.56 16.17 14.68
C LEU A 97 -9.79 16.58 16.15
N THR A 98 -9.67 15.63 17.07
CA THR A 98 -9.93 15.88 18.50
C THR A 98 -8.68 16.24 19.28
N GLN A 99 -7.52 16.33 18.62
CA GLN A 99 -6.22 16.61 19.24
C GLN A 99 -6.02 15.69 20.46
N SER A 100 -6.24 14.39 20.24
CA SER A 100 -6.22 13.38 21.30
C SER A 100 -5.26 12.24 20.98
N ILE A 101 -5.09 11.35 21.96
CA ILE A 101 -4.25 10.17 21.81
C ILE A 101 -5.09 9.01 21.28
N ALA A 102 -4.62 8.36 20.21
CA ALA A 102 -5.14 7.08 19.74
C ALA A 102 -4.06 6.01 19.73
N VAL A 103 -4.46 4.76 19.90
CA VAL A 103 -3.53 3.62 19.85
C VAL A 103 -4.05 2.58 18.87
N VAL A 104 -3.15 2.15 17.98
CA VAL A 104 -3.39 1.07 17.03
C VAL A 104 -2.39 -0.05 17.32
N TYR A 105 -2.87 -1.19 17.81
CA TYR A 105 -1.99 -2.30 18.15
C TYR A 105 -2.52 -3.62 17.61
N GLY A 106 -1.60 -4.54 17.36
CA GLY A 106 -1.98 -5.81 16.78
C GLY A 106 -0.81 -6.69 16.39
N ASN A 107 -1.11 -7.88 15.92
CA ASN A 107 -0.12 -8.82 15.41
C ASN A 107 0.64 -8.24 14.20
N PRO A 108 1.93 -8.59 14.02
CA PRO A 108 2.71 -8.10 12.89
C PRO A 108 2.16 -8.64 11.57
N GLY A 109 2.33 -7.86 10.49
CA GLY A 109 1.91 -8.28 9.14
C GLY A 109 0.44 -8.03 8.80
N LEU A 110 -0.25 -7.16 9.55
CA LEU A 110 -1.64 -6.76 9.33
C LEU A 110 -1.75 -5.30 8.86
N SER A 111 -0.91 -4.91 7.90
CA SER A 111 -0.97 -3.63 7.16
C SER A 111 -0.85 -2.31 7.95
N LYS A 112 -0.49 -2.33 9.24
CA LYS A 112 -0.36 -1.11 10.07
C LYS A 112 0.62 -0.06 9.51
N THR A 113 1.87 -0.46 9.27
CA THR A 113 2.92 0.42 8.73
C THR A 113 2.56 0.92 7.33
N THR A 114 2.05 0.03 6.47
CA THR A 114 1.60 0.41 5.12
C THR A 114 0.44 1.41 5.14
N ALA A 115 -0.54 1.21 6.04
CA ALA A 115 -1.64 2.15 6.21
C ALA A 115 -1.16 3.52 6.67
N ARG A 116 -0.19 3.58 7.58
CA ARG A 116 0.48 4.82 8.00
C ARG A 116 1.14 5.53 6.82
N ASP A 117 1.96 4.84 6.05
CA ASP A 117 2.73 5.45 4.95
C ASP A 117 1.81 6.07 3.90
N ARG A 118 0.74 5.36 3.52
CA ARG A 118 -0.28 5.89 2.61
C ARG A 118 -1.06 7.07 3.20
N PHE A 119 -1.32 7.06 4.50
CA PHE A 119 -2.01 8.17 5.16
C PHE A 119 -1.18 9.45 5.19
N VAL A 120 0.12 9.32 5.47
CA VAL A 120 1.07 10.43 5.54
C VAL A 120 1.32 11.03 4.16
N ALA A 121 1.52 10.19 3.14
CA ALA A 121 1.79 10.65 1.78
C ALA A 121 0.65 11.50 1.18
N SER A 122 -0.57 11.33 1.66
CA SER A 122 -1.77 12.00 1.12
C SER A 122 -2.21 13.24 1.91
N ARG A 123 -1.55 13.60 3.03
CA ARG A 123 -2.05 14.66 3.93
C ARG A 123 -0.94 15.58 4.46
N PRO A 124 -1.15 16.91 4.42
CA PRO A 124 -0.24 17.84 5.07
C PRO A 124 -0.37 17.75 6.61
N ASN A 125 0.67 18.22 7.31
CA ASN A 125 0.72 18.28 8.78
C ASN A 125 0.48 16.93 9.47
N VAL A 126 0.88 15.84 8.82
CA VAL A 126 1.00 14.51 9.41
C VAL A 126 2.48 14.15 9.43
N TRP A 127 3.03 13.99 10.62
CA TRP A 127 4.42 13.64 10.82
C TRP A 127 4.52 12.24 11.38
N THR A 128 5.51 11.49 10.93
CA THR A 128 5.67 10.10 11.34
C THR A 128 7.14 9.75 11.55
N PHE A 129 7.40 8.82 12.45
CA PHE A 129 8.67 8.12 12.51
C PHE A 129 8.47 6.70 13.03
N THR A 130 9.42 5.83 12.72
CA THR A 130 9.48 4.47 13.28
C THR A 130 10.49 4.46 14.42
N VAL A 131 10.11 3.92 15.58
CA VAL A 131 11.00 3.83 16.75
C VAL A 131 12.11 2.81 16.50
N SER A 132 13.34 3.31 16.35
CA SER A 132 14.56 2.50 16.32
C SER A 132 15.15 2.33 17.72
N ARG A 133 16.17 1.47 17.87
CA ARG A 133 16.91 1.34 19.14
C ARG A 133 17.50 2.67 19.63
N SER A 134 17.91 3.53 18.70
CA SER A 134 18.51 4.84 18.99
C SER A 134 17.49 5.88 19.44
N SER A 135 16.20 5.68 19.15
CA SER A 135 15.13 6.62 19.47
C SER A 135 14.21 6.15 20.62
N VAL A 136 14.61 5.12 21.37
CA VAL A 136 13.80 4.57 22.48
C VAL A 136 13.71 5.54 23.66
N LYS A 137 14.78 6.29 23.92
CA LYS A 137 14.88 7.25 25.02
C LYS A 137 14.33 8.62 24.60
N VAL A 138 13.89 9.41 25.58
CA VAL A 138 13.31 10.75 25.40
C VAL A 138 14.08 11.61 24.38
N ALA A 139 15.40 11.77 24.57
CA ALA A 139 16.23 12.60 23.70
C ALA A 139 16.20 12.15 22.23
N GLY A 140 16.37 10.84 21.98
CA GLY A 140 16.36 10.29 20.63
C GLY A 140 14.97 10.30 20.00
N CYS A 141 13.92 10.14 20.81
CA CYS A 141 12.53 10.26 20.37
C CYS A 141 12.20 11.69 19.93
N LEU A 142 12.52 12.68 20.77
CA LEU A 142 12.33 14.11 20.45
C LEU A 142 13.14 14.51 19.21
N TYR A 143 14.37 14.01 19.07
CA TYR A 143 15.20 14.23 17.89
C TYR A 143 14.56 13.64 16.61
N ALA A 144 13.96 12.44 16.70
CA ALA A 144 13.23 11.84 15.58
C ALA A 144 12.01 12.68 15.19
N ILE A 145 11.27 13.23 16.16
CA ILE A 145 10.15 14.14 15.91
C ILE A 145 10.64 15.44 15.27
N ALA A 146 11.71 16.04 15.80
CA ALA A 146 12.28 17.28 15.27
C ALA A 146 12.67 17.14 13.80
N GLN A 147 13.26 16.01 13.40
CA GLN A 147 13.53 15.71 11.99
C GLN A 147 12.24 15.55 11.18
N ALA A 148 11.26 14.81 11.70
CA ALA A 148 10.00 14.56 11.00
C ALA A 148 9.21 15.84 10.72
N ILE A 149 9.23 16.81 11.64
CA ILE A 149 8.55 18.11 11.47
C ILE A 149 9.37 19.13 10.66
N GLY A 150 10.63 18.82 10.31
CA GLY A 150 11.49 19.65 9.48
C GLY A 150 12.30 20.72 10.24
N VAL A 151 12.63 20.51 11.51
CA VAL A 151 13.57 21.39 12.24
C VAL A 151 14.94 21.31 11.57
N LYS A 152 15.46 22.45 11.08
CA LYS A 152 16.70 22.51 10.30
C LYS A 152 17.96 22.18 11.11
N GLU A 153 18.00 22.59 12.38
CA GLU A 153 19.15 22.41 13.27
C GLU A 153 18.69 21.94 14.66
N PRO A 154 18.27 20.67 14.80
CA PRO A 154 17.86 20.12 16.08
C PRO A 154 19.05 20.06 17.04
N GLN A 155 18.89 20.65 18.22
CA GLN A 155 19.93 20.70 19.24
C GLN A 155 20.24 19.29 19.78
N VAL A 156 21.40 18.73 19.45
CA VAL A 156 21.76 17.37 19.88
C VAL A 156 22.12 17.35 21.37
N TYR A 157 21.75 16.29 22.08
CA TYR A 157 22.09 16.04 23.50
C TYR A 157 21.48 16.99 24.55
N ARG A 158 20.51 17.84 24.18
CA ARG A 158 19.77 18.73 25.11
C ARG A 158 18.27 18.48 25.03
N PRO A 159 17.74 17.48 25.76
CA PRO A 159 16.34 17.07 25.65
C PRO A 159 15.37 18.20 25.96
N ASP A 160 15.70 19.08 26.90
CA ASP A 160 14.90 20.24 27.29
C ASP A 160 14.76 21.28 26.17
N PHE A 161 15.84 21.52 25.43
CA PHE A 161 15.82 22.42 24.27
C PHE A 161 15.08 21.79 23.09
N LEU A 162 15.33 20.51 22.80
CA LEU A 162 14.60 19.78 21.77
C LEU A 162 13.10 19.76 22.03
N TYR A 163 12.69 19.51 23.29
CA TYR A 163 11.29 19.52 23.68
C TYR A 163 10.64 20.86 23.35
N ARG A 164 11.26 21.98 23.75
CA ARG A 164 10.72 23.32 23.47
C ARG A 164 10.66 23.61 21.98
N GLN A 165 11.72 23.29 21.22
CA GLN A 165 11.74 23.47 19.77
C GLN A 165 10.62 22.69 19.09
N VAL A 166 10.48 21.40 19.42
CA VAL A 166 9.42 20.54 18.87
C VAL A 166 8.04 21.07 19.24
N ARG A 167 7.82 21.39 20.52
CA ARG A 167 6.54 21.92 21.00
C ARG A 167 6.16 23.21 20.28
N ASP A 168 7.08 24.16 20.19
CA ASP A 168 6.82 25.49 19.63
C ASP A 168 6.57 25.38 18.11
N GLU A 169 7.26 24.46 17.43
CA GLU A 169 7.03 24.16 16.01
C GLU A 169 5.70 23.43 15.75
N LEU A 170 5.17 22.69 16.73
CA LEU A 170 3.89 21.97 16.61
C LEU A 170 2.68 22.84 16.97
N LYS A 171 2.84 23.79 17.90
CA LYS A 171 1.76 24.64 18.40
C LYS A 171 1.03 25.35 17.25
N GLY A 172 -0.30 25.31 17.30
CA GLY A 172 -1.17 25.96 16.32
C GLY A 172 -1.28 25.25 14.96
N LYS A 173 -0.46 24.23 14.67
CA LYS A 173 -0.53 23.49 13.39
C LYS A 173 -1.71 22.52 13.30
N LYS A 174 -2.29 22.11 14.43
CA LYS A 174 -3.39 21.14 14.53
C LYS A 174 -3.13 19.86 13.71
N GLY A 175 -1.88 19.40 13.74
CA GLY A 175 -1.42 18.24 12.97
C GLY A 175 -1.56 16.92 13.72
N LEU A 176 -0.91 15.89 13.19
CA LEU A 176 -0.90 14.54 13.74
C LEU A 176 0.54 14.01 13.79
N ILE A 177 0.94 13.48 14.95
CA ILE A 177 2.19 12.72 15.09
C ILE A 177 1.84 11.23 15.16
N ILE A 178 2.43 10.43 14.28
CA ILE A 178 2.30 8.97 14.27
C ILE A 178 3.63 8.34 14.66
N VAL A 179 3.62 7.56 15.73
CA VAL A 179 4.80 6.84 16.23
C VAL A 179 4.63 5.36 15.94
N ASP A 180 5.35 4.85 14.94
CA ASP A 180 5.34 3.42 14.63
C ASP A 180 6.35 2.65 15.49
N GLU A 181 6.06 1.38 15.75
CA GLU A 181 6.84 0.53 16.67
C GLU A 181 6.95 1.10 18.11
N ALA A 182 5.92 1.82 18.55
CA ALA A 182 5.82 2.44 19.87
C ALA A 182 5.93 1.43 21.04
N ASP A 183 5.79 0.13 20.79
CA ASP A 183 6.00 -0.93 21.77
C ASP A 183 7.43 -1.05 22.30
N ARG A 184 8.37 -0.43 21.60
CA ARG A 184 9.76 -0.29 22.02
C ARG A 184 9.97 0.82 23.05
N LEU A 185 9.06 1.79 23.15
CA LEU A 185 9.19 2.93 24.06
C LEU A 185 9.00 2.51 25.53
N GLY A 186 9.78 3.16 26.40
CA GLY A 186 9.60 3.09 27.84
C GLY A 186 8.54 4.08 28.32
N TYR A 187 8.10 3.93 29.57
CA TYR A 187 7.10 4.81 30.19
C TYR A 187 7.51 6.28 30.15
N GLU A 188 8.74 6.61 30.55
CA GLU A 188 9.25 7.99 30.57
C GLU A 188 9.10 8.68 29.20
N THR A 189 9.45 7.98 28.12
CA THR A 189 9.30 8.52 26.76
C THR A 189 7.84 8.68 26.36
N LEU A 190 6.96 7.75 26.75
CA LEU A 190 5.53 7.85 26.46
C LEU A 190 4.86 9.00 27.22
N GLU A 191 5.23 9.21 28.48
CA GLU A 191 4.77 10.37 29.26
C GLU A 191 5.24 11.68 28.67
N GLU A 192 6.49 11.77 28.23
CA GLU A 192 6.99 12.98 27.57
C GLU A 192 6.17 13.30 26.30
N LEU A 193 5.85 12.27 25.49
CA LEU A 193 5.00 12.43 24.31
C LEU A 193 3.57 12.85 24.67
N ARG A 194 3.01 12.33 25.77
CA ARG A 194 1.70 12.73 26.28
C ARG A 194 1.69 14.20 26.68
N ILE A 195 2.70 14.66 27.43
CA ILE A 195 2.82 16.08 27.84
C ILE A 195 2.97 16.95 26.59
N LEU A 196 3.86 16.57 25.67
CA LEU A 196 4.05 17.29 24.40
C LEU A 196 2.75 17.42 23.62
N GLN A 197 1.98 16.33 23.52
CA GLN A 197 0.68 16.29 22.85
C GLN A 197 -0.30 17.27 23.50
N GLU A 198 -0.43 17.26 24.83
CA GLU A 198 -1.30 18.19 25.57
C GLU A 198 -0.87 19.66 25.40
N GLU A 199 0.44 19.97 25.49
CA GLU A 199 0.95 21.33 25.38
C GLU A 199 0.90 21.91 23.95
N SER A 200 1.05 21.06 22.93
CA SER A 200 1.04 21.47 21.52
C SER A 200 -0.33 21.35 20.85
N GLN A 201 -1.27 20.65 21.49
CA GLN A 201 -2.62 20.37 20.98
C GLN A 201 -2.58 19.76 19.56
N VAL A 202 -1.74 18.76 19.36
CA VAL A 202 -1.73 17.94 18.15
C VAL A 202 -2.35 16.58 18.44
N GLY A 203 -2.78 15.85 17.40
CA GLY A 203 -3.11 14.45 17.54
C GLY A 203 -1.85 13.61 17.77
N LEU A 204 -1.96 12.54 18.57
CA LEU A 204 -0.89 11.57 18.75
C LEU A 204 -1.41 10.16 18.52
N VAL A 205 -0.76 9.42 17.63
CA VAL A 205 -1.08 8.01 17.37
C VAL A 205 0.13 7.16 17.73
N LEU A 206 -0.10 6.14 18.55
CA LEU A 206 0.90 5.12 18.87
C LEU A 206 0.54 3.83 18.14
N ILE A 207 1.42 3.37 17.25
CA ILE A 207 1.28 2.10 16.53
C ILE A 207 2.26 1.08 17.12
N GLY A 208 1.81 -0.14 17.41
CA GLY A 208 2.70 -1.17 17.93
C GLY A 208 2.10 -2.57 18.00
N ASN A 209 2.75 -3.42 18.80
CA ASN A 209 2.29 -4.78 19.11
C ASN A 209 1.61 -4.84 20.49
N HIS A 210 0.92 -5.93 20.78
CA HIS A 210 0.25 -6.27 22.05
C HIS A 210 1.16 -6.20 23.30
N ARG A 211 2.49 -6.11 23.15
CA ARG A 211 3.42 -5.97 24.29
C ARG A 211 3.17 -4.70 25.10
N VAL A 212 2.75 -3.60 24.47
CA VAL A 212 2.35 -2.39 25.19
C VAL A 212 1.18 -2.71 26.11
N TYR A 213 0.21 -3.48 25.61
CA TYR A 213 -1.02 -3.79 26.32
C TYR A 213 -0.83 -4.83 27.42
N LYS A 214 -0.03 -5.88 27.19
CA LYS A 214 0.23 -6.92 28.20
C LYS A 214 1.02 -6.42 29.41
N ARG A 215 1.77 -5.32 29.26
CA ARG A 215 2.41 -4.63 30.40
C ARG A 215 1.40 -3.95 31.34
N LEU A 216 0.11 -3.90 30.98
CA LEU A 216 -0.99 -3.23 31.70
C LEU A 216 -1.86 -4.16 32.57
N THR A 217 -1.77 -5.47 32.34
CA THR A 217 -2.65 -6.47 33.00
C THR A 217 -1.87 -7.36 33.97
N GLY A 218 -0.65 -6.97 34.36
CA GLY A 218 0.21 -7.79 35.20
C GLY A 218 0.58 -7.08 36.49
N ASN A 219 0.03 -7.55 37.61
CA ASN A 219 0.18 -7.11 39.02
C ASN A 219 1.55 -6.51 39.45
N GLN A 220 1.97 -5.36 38.92
CA GLN A 220 3.15 -4.63 39.38
C GLN A 220 2.85 -3.13 39.44
N SER A 221 3.54 -2.42 40.34
CA SER A 221 3.43 -0.97 40.57
C SER A 221 3.55 -0.07 39.32
N ARG A 222 4.05 -0.60 38.20
CA ARG A 222 4.05 0.06 36.88
C ARG A 222 2.65 0.20 36.26
N ASP A 223 1.64 -0.49 36.79
CA ASP A 223 0.26 -0.46 36.30
C ASP A 223 -0.44 0.90 36.53
N VAL A 224 -0.15 1.59 37.63
CA VAL A 224 -0.82 2.88 37.97
C VAL A 224 -0.40 4.00 37.03
N ASP A 225 0.90 4.08 36.79
CA ASP A 225 1.54 5.07 35.93
C ASP A 225 1.06 4.93 34.48
N PHE A 226 1.08 3.71 33.95
CA PHE A 226 0.49 3.44 32.64
C PHE A 226 -1.03 3.67 32.62
N ALA A 227 -1.78 3.32 33.67
CA ALA A 227 -3.22 3.59 33.72
C ALA A 227 -3.55 5.09 33.52
N ARG A 228 -2.70 5.99 34.02
CA ARG A 228 -2.83 7.44 33.78
C ARG A 228 -2.70 7.79 32.31
N LEU A 229 -1.66 7.32 31.63
CA LEU A 229 -1.49 7.53 30.18
C LEU A 229 -2.65 6.94 29.38
N PHE A 230 -3.12 5.75 29.78
CA PHE A 230 -4.21 5.06 29.11
C PHE A 230 -5.57 5.73 29.30
N SER A 231 -5.80 6.43 30.41
CA SER A 231 -7.01 7.24 30.62
C SER A 231 -7.16 8.37 29.59
N ARG A 232 -6.06 8.81 28.98
CA ARG A 232 -6.02 9.84 27.93
C ARG A 232 -6.24 9.31 26.51
N ILE A 233 -6.24 7.98 26.33
CA ILE A 233 -6.46 7.39 25.01
C ILE A 233 -7.95 7.47 24.67
N ALA A 234 -8.27 8.30 23.68
CA ALA A 234 -9.63 8.54 23.24
C ALA A 234 -10.13 7.50 22.23
N LYS A 235 -9.23 6.85 21.47
CA LYS A 235 -9.58 5.78 20.52
C LYS A 235 -8.57 4.64 20.50
N ARG A 236 -9.09 3.42 20.47
CA ARG A 236 -8.29 2.18 20.41
C ARG A 236 -8.72 1.36 19.20
N VAL A 237 -7.75 0.89 18.43
CA VAL A 237 -7.96 -0.07 17.35
C VAL A 237 -7.08 -1.28 17.59
N VAL A 238 -7.70 -2.45 17.69
CA VAL A 238 -7.03 -3.73 17.91
C VAL A 238 -7.13 -4.56 16.65
N ILE A 239 -6.00 -5.07 16.18
CA ILE A 239 -5.91 -5.83 14.92
C ILE A 239 -5.20 -7.16 15.21
N GLU A 240 -5.97 -8.17 15.56
CA GLU A 240 -5.41 -9.46 15.98
C GLU A 240 -5.17 -10.39 14.80
N THR A 241 -6.08 -10.39 13.83
CA THR A 241 -6.06 -11.29 12.68
C THR A 241 -6.48 -10.56 11.41
N ALA A 242 -6.11 -11.12 10.26
CA ALA A 242 -6.65 -10.69 8.99
C ALA A 242 -8.15 -11.05 8.95
N THR A 243 -9.00 -10.07 8.65
CA THR A 243 -10.43 -10.36 8.50
C THR A 243 -10.71 -10.98 7.14
N GLN A 244 -11.79 -11.75 7.02
CA GLN A 244 -12.22 -12.31 5.74
C GLN A 244 -12.45 -11.19 4.71
N ALA A 245 -13.04 -10.07 5.14
CA ALA A 245 -13.29 -8.91 4.28
C ALA A 245 -12.00 -8.24 3.78
N ASP A 246 -10.90 -8.29 4.54
CA ASP A 246 -9.60 -7.80 4.05
C ASP A 246 -9.05 -8.71 2.94
N ILE A 247 -9.18 -10.03 3.12
CA ILE A 247 -8.72 -11.03 2.15
C ILE A 247 -9.54 -10.93 0.86
N ASP A 248 -10.86 -10.78 0.98
CA ASP A 248 -11.76 -10.62 -0.16
C ASP A 248 -11.46 -9.33 -0.92
N ALA A 249 -11.21 -8.22 -0.23
CA ALA A 249 -10.82 -6.96 -0.87
C ALA A 249 -9.49 -7.09 -1.65
N ILE A 250 -8.52 -7.82 -1.11
CA ILE A 250 -7.25 -8.10 -1.80
C ILE A 250 -7.49 -9.02 -3.02
N ALA A 251 -8.33 -10.05 -2.87
CA ALA A 251 -8.66 -10.96 -3.95
C ALA A 251 -9.35 -10.26 -5.12
N ASP A 252 -10.33 -9.41 -4.81
CA ASP A 252 -11.09 -8.63 -5.78
C ASP A 252 -10.16 -7.65 -6.51
N ALA A 253 -9.28 -6.96 -5.79
CA ALA A 253 -8.33 -6.01 -6.37
C ALA A 253 -7.30 -6.68 -7.31
N CYS A 254 -6.99 -7.96 -7.07
CA CYS A 254 -6.09 -8.76 -7.90
C CYS A 254 -6.80 -9.60 -8.96
N GLY A 255 -8.15 -9.56 -9.05
CA GLY A 255 -8.91 -10.38 -10.00
C GLY A 255 -8.82 -11.89 -9.75
N LEU A 256 -8.64 -12.33 -8.51
CA LEU A 256 -8.42 -13.74 -8.18
C LEU A 256 -9.70 -14.58 -8.24
N ASP A 257 -9.57 -15.79 -8.80
CA ASP A 257 -10.62 -16.80 -8.84
C ASP A 257 -10.88 -17.45 -7.46
N LYS A 258 -11.86 -18.36 -7.41
CA LYS A 258 -12.30 -19.01 -6.17
C LYS A 258 -11.21 -19.88 -5.53
N ASP A 259 -10.34 -20.49 -6.32
CA ASP A 259 -9.33 -21.42 -5.83
C ASP A 259 -8.12 -20.64 -5.28
N ALA A 260 -7.69 -19.60 -5.99
CA ALA A 260 -6.69 -18.65 -5.53
C ALA A 260 -7.11 -17.97 -4.22
N ARG A 261 -8.40 -17.63 -4.07
CA ARG A 261 -8.99 -17.10 -2.82
C ARG A 261 -8.80 -18.05 -1.63
N GLN A 262 -8.99 -19.35 -1.82
CA GLN A 262 -8.80 -20.33 -0.76
C GLN A 262 -7.34 -20.40 -0.33
N VAL A 263 -6.42 -20.36 -1.29
CA VAL A 263 -4.98 -20.38 -1.03
C VAL A 263 -4.56 -19.13 -0.23
N ILE A 264 -4.94 -17.92 -0.67
CA ILE A 264 -4.56 -16.71 0.08
C ILE A 264 -5.24 -16.61 1.46
N ASN A 265 -6.44 -17.17 1.62
CA ASN A 265 -7.09 -17.24 2.94
C ASN A 265 -6.29 -18.14 3.88
N TRP A 266 -5.81 -19.27 3.38
CA TRP A 266 -4.93 -20.15 4.14
C TRP A 266 -3.61 -19.43 4.52
N ILE A 267 -2.97 -18.71 3.59
CA ILE A 267 -1.74 -17.93 3.86
C ILE A 267 -1.99 -16.88 4.95
N ALA A 268 -3.13 -16.17 4.89
CA ALA A 268 -3.46 -15.11 5.83
C ALA A 268 -3.57 -15.60 7.29
N ARG A 269 -3.78 -16.91 7.49
CA ARG A 269 -3.82 -17.57 8.80
C ARG A 269 -2.45 -18.06 9.28
N GLN A 270 -1.43 -18.07 8.41
CA GLN A 270 -0.07 -18.45 8.75
C GLN A 270 0.69 -17.30 9.45
N PRO A 271 1.84 -17.58 10.09
CA PRO A 271 2.71 -16.53 10.61
C PRO A 271 3.07 -15.50 9.53
N GLY A 272 2.91 -14.21 9.86
CA GLY A 272 3.12 -13.11 8.92
C GLY A 272 1.84 -12.61 8.23
N ALA A 273 0.74 -13.36 8.29
CA ALA A 273 -0.61 -12.94 7.89
C ALA A 273 -0.67 -12.24 6.51
N LEU A 274 -1.27 -11.05 6.42
CA LEU A 274 -1.42 -10.32 5.16
C LEU A 274 -0.07 -10.01 4.52
N ARG A 275 1.00 -9.78 5.28
CA ARG A 275 2.34 -9.55 4.69
C ARG A 275 2.77 -10.73 3.81
N MET A 276 2.52 -11.96 4.26
CA MET A 276 2.84 -13.15 3.46
C MET A 276 1.96 -13.23 2.23
N VAL A 277 0.66 -12.91 2.34
CA VAL A 277 -0.24 -12.82 1.19
C VAL A 277 0.31 -11.84 0.14
N PHE A 278 0.69 -10.62 0.55
CA PHE A 278 1.24 -9.62 -0.35
C PHE A 278 2.55 -10.10 -1.02
N TYR A 279 3.49 -10.66 -0.26
CA TYR A 279 4.74 -11.19 -0.85
C TYR A 279 4.51 -12.36 -1.80
N SER A 280 3.61 -13.29 -1.45
CA SER A 280 3.25 -14.41 -2.32
C SER A 280 2.61 -13.94 -3.61
N LEU A 281 1.69 -12.98 -3.54
CA LEU A 281 1.04 -12.41 -4.73
C LEU A 281 2.02 -11.60 -5.59
N GLN A 282 2.93 -10.84 -4.98
CA GLN A 282 3.93 -10.07 -5.72
C GLN A 282 4.89 -10.99 -6.49
N LEU A 283 5.39 -12.03 -5.83
CA LEU A 283 6.26 -13.03 -6.46
C LEU A 283 5.52 -13.81 -7.55
N ALA A 284 4.27 -14.23 -7.29
CA ALA A 284 3.46 -14.94 -8.27
C ALA A 284 3.14 -14.07 -9.50
N SER A 285 2.83 -12.79 -9.30
CA SER A 285 2.58 -11.83 -10.39
C SER A 285 3.84 -11.60 -11.22
N THR A 286 5.02 -11.54 -10.58
CA THR A 286 6.31 -11.38 -11.28
C THR A 286 6.62 -12.60 -12.15
N LYS A 287 6.33 -13.81 -11.65
CA LYS A 287 6.49 -15.06 -12.41
C LYS A 287 5.51 -15.15 -13.58
N ALA A 288 4.23 -14.86 -13.34
CA ALA A 288 3.20 -14.87 -14.38
C ALA A 288 3.56 -13.88 -15.50
N LEU A 289 4.02 -12.68 -15.14
CA LEU A 289 4.49 -11.68 -16.10
C LEU A 289 5.70 -12.17 -16.92
N ALA A 290 6.68 -12.83 -16.27
CA ALA A 290 7.85 -13.39 -16.97
C ALA A 290 7.47 -14.49 -17.97
N MET A 291 6.36 -15.19 -17.73
CA MET A 291 5.82 -16.24 -18.60
C MET A 291 4.77 -15.71 -19.59
N SER A 292 4.43 -14.42 -19.52
CA SER A 292 3.32 -13.80 -20.26
C SER A 292 1.98 -14.51 -20.06
N GLU A 293 1.75 -15.01 -18.85
CA GLU A 293 0.55 -15.73 -18.44
C GLU A 293 -0.28 -14.92 -17.44
N ALA A 294 -1.57 -15.25 -17.31
CA ALA A 294 -2.40 -14.74 -16.23
C ALA A 294 -1.95 -15.32 -14.87
N LEU A 295 -2.21 -14.59 -13.78
CA LEU A 295 -1.98 -15.09 -12.43
C LEU A 295 -2.97 -16.21 -12.14
N THR A 296 -2.44 -17.36 -11.78
CA THR A 296 -3.22 -18.57 -11.50
C THR A 296 -2.85 -19.09 -10.12
N THR A 297 -3.69 -19.99 -9.60
CA THR A 297 -3.46 -20.67 -8.33
C THR A 297 -2.10 -21.40 -8.29
N SER A 298 -1.64 -21.98 -9.40
CA SER A 298 -0.34 -22.65 -9.47
C SER A 298 0.83 -21.68 -9.27
N HIS A 299 0.77 -20.48 -9.84
CA HIS A 299 1.75 -19.42 -9.62
C HIS A 299 1.83 -19.03 -8.14
N ILE A 300 0.67 -18.91 -7.48
CA ILE A 300 0.60 -18.57 -6.04
C ILE A 300 1.19 -19.71 -5.20
N ILE A 301 0.83 -20.97 -5.45
CA ILE A 301 1.38 -22.13 -4.72
C ILE A 301 2.90 -22.21 -4.90
N ALA A 302 3.40 -22.02 -6.12
CA ALA A 302 4.83 -22.01 -6.40
C ALA A 302 5.55 -20.86 -5.66
N ALA A 303 4.93 -19.68 -5.59
CA ALA A 303 5.48 -18.54 -4.84
C ALA A 303 5.53 -18.79 -3.33
N ILE A 304 4.51 -19.42 -2.74
CA ILE A 304 4.47 -19.76 -1.32
C ILE A 304 5.59 -20.76 -0.98
N LYS A 305 5.81 -21.75 -1.86
CA LYS A 305 6.89 -22.74 -1.71
C LYS A 305 8.26 -22.08 -1.69
N ASP A 306 8.52 -21.14 -2.60
CA ASP A 306 9.78 -20.40 -2.64
C ASP A 306 10.00 -19.52 -1.40
N LEU A 307 8.91 -19.03 -0.81
CA LEU A 307 8.93 -18.29 0.46
C LEU A 307 9.04 -19.20 1.70
N GLY A 308 9.27 -20.50 1.51
CA GLY A 308 9.51 -21.46 2.59
C GLY A 308 8.23 -21.92 3.32
N CYS A 309 7.06 -21.73 2.72
CA CYS A 309 5.79 -22.22 3.23
C CYS A 309 5.26 -23.36 2.34
N GLU A 310 4.70 -24.41 2.94
CA GLU A 310 4.06 -25.50 2.17
C GLU A 310 2.55 -25.43 2.35
N TYR A 311 1.84 -25.23 1.24
CA TYR A 311 0.38 -25.27 1.23
C TYR A 311 -0.08 -26.70 1.49
N LYS A 312 -0.75 -26.90 2.64
CA LYS A 312 -1.41 -28.16 3.01
C LYS A 312 -2.90 -27.96 2.75
N GLY A 313 -3.31 -28.26 1.53
CA GLY A 313 -4.72 -28.26 1.12
C GLY A 313 -5.54 -29.24 1.95
#